data_AF-A0A4S4L145-F1
#
_entry.id   AF-A0A4S4L145-F1
#
_cell.length_a   1.000
_cell.length_b   1.000
_cell.length_c   1.000
_cell.angle_alpha   90.00
_cell.angle_beta   90.00
_cell.angle_gamma   90.00
#
_symmetry.space_group_name_H-M   'P 1'
#
loop_
_entity.id
_entity.type
_entity.pdbx_description
1 polymer ?
#
loop_
_entity_poly.entity_id
_entity_poly.type
_entity_poly.pdbx_seq_one_letter_code
_entity_poly.pdbx_strand_id
1 'polypeptide(L)'
;MSSQRNLFGGAITVVLPLALIDASFHFDALAHDNDAVSRTVHSIESLESLASPETTPSPILLEGSQQIAKFNRQFEDKVHILLALYRVTGKNVDLVLSANIPITTEAGGVLGSDDLNSSKEAFLAAARSLKIADFGLFA
;
A
#
# COMPACT_ATOMS: atom_id res chain seq x y z
N MET A 1 -5.05 5.11 20.01
CA MET A 1 -4.04 4.07 20.36
C MET A 1 -2.82 4.32 19.48
N SER A 2 -1.63 4.47 20.06
CA SER A 2 -0.36 4.67 19.37
C SER A 2 0.58 3.49 19.64
N SER A 3 1.55 3.25 18.76
CA SER A 3 2.55 2.20 18.96
C SER A 3 3.96 2.78 18.87
N GLN A 4 4.81 2.35 19.80
CA GLN A 4 6.18 2.80 19.92
C GLN A 4 7.09 1.93 19.07
N ARG A 5 7.84 2.54 18.16
CA ARG A 5 8.79 1.86 17.28
C ARG A 5 10.22 2.30 17.61
N ASN A 6 11.11 1.32 17.71
CA ASN A 6 12.53 1.54 17.94
C ASN A 6 13.25 1.69 16.59
N LEU A 7 14.04 2.73 16.46
CA LEU A 7 14.87 3.05 15.30
C LEU A 7 16.35 2.99 15.71
N PHE A 8 17.23 2.65 14.77
CA PHE A 8 18.69 2.58 15.00
C PHE A 8 19.09 1.74 16.22
N GLY A 9 18.57 0.51 16.31
CA GLY A 9 18.89 -0.40 17.43
C GLY A 9 18.36 0.07 18.79
N GLY A 10 17.37 0.97 18.81
CA GLY A 10 16.80 1.53 20.04
C GLY A 10 17.43 2.85 20.48
N ALA A 11 18.40 3.39 19.73
CA ALA A 11 18.97 4.71 20.01
C ALA A 11 17.96 5.85 19.82
N ILE A 12 16.94 5.64 18.97
CA ILE A 12 15.85 6.57 18.75
C ILE A 12 14.53 5.82 18.89
N THR A 13 13.57 6.39 19.60
CA THR A 13 12.21 5.84 19.71
C THR A 13 11.21 6.85 19.17
N VAL A 14 10.20 6.36 18.47
CA VAL A 14 9.12 7.18 17.93
C VAL A 14 7.79 6.55 18.29
N VAL A 15 6.86 7.36 18.81
CA VAL A 15 5.48 6.95 19.05
C VAL A 15 4.69 7.34 17.81
N LEU A 16 4.39 6.34 16.98
CA LEU A 16 3.64 6.56 15.76
C LEU A 16 2.15 6.30 16.03
N PRO A 17 1.24 7.10 15.45
CA PRO A 17 -0.15 6.70 15.38
C PRO A 17 -0.23 5.34 14.66
N LEU A 18 -1.04 4.41 15.17
CA LEU A 18 -1.17 3.06 14.61
C LEU A 18 -1.44 3.08 13.10
N ALA A 19 -2.16 4.09 12.60
CA ALA A 19 -2.39 4.31 11.17
C ALA A 19 -1.09 4.27 10.33
N LEU A 20 0.02 4.81 10.83
CA LEU A 20 1.27 4.90 10.08
C LEU A 20 2.08 3.58 10.07
N ILE A 21 1.82 2.68 11.02
CA ILE A 21 2.60 1.44 11.16
C ILE A 21 2.11 0.35 10.20
N ASP A 22 0.85 0.38 9.82
CA ASP A 22 0.21 -0.77 9.17
C ASP A 22 0.33 -0.77 7.64
N ALA A 23 0.30 0.39 6.98
CA ALA A 23 0.40 0.42 5.51
C ALA A 23 1.76 -0.12 5.03
N SER A 24 2.85 0.25 5.69
CA SER A 24 4.18 -0.28 5.38
C SER A 24 4.31 -1.77 5.72
N PHE A 25 3.65 -2.25 6.78
CA PHE A 25 3.63 -3.67 7.10
C PHE A 25 2.96 -4.50 6.01
N HIS A 26 1.79 -4.08 5.53
CA HIS A 26 1.10 -4.74 4.41
C HIS A 26 1.88 -4.63 3.10
N PHE A 27 2.57 -3.51 2.86
CA PHE A 27 3.46 -3.36 1.72
C PHE A 27 4.67 -4.30 1.78
N ASP A 28 5.23 -4.54 2.97
CA ASP A 28 6.33 -5.47 3.20
C ASP A 28 5.89 -6.92 2.93
N ALA A 29 4.68 -7.29 3.36
CA ALA A 29 4.09 -8.60 3.06
C ALA A 29 3.88 -8.77 1.54
N LEU A 30 3.32 -7.76 0.87
CA LEU A 30 3.14 -7.79 -0.58
C LEU A 30 4.47 -7.91 -1.33
N ALA A 31 5.53 -7.25 -0.85
CA ALA A 31 6.87 -7.37 -1.43
C ALA A 31 7.44 -8.79 -1.26
N HIS A 32 7.18 -9.42 -0.13
CA HIS A 32 7.57 -10.80 0.12
C HIS A 32 6.84 -11.77 -0.82
N ASP A 33 5.52 -11.63 -0.95
CA ASP A 33 4.69 -12.46 -1.84
C ASP A 33 5.05 -12.28 -3.32
N ASN A 34 5.52 -11.09 -3.69
CA ASN A 34 6.00 -10.79 -5.05
C ASN A 34 7.45 -11.22 -5.30
N ASP A 35 8.13 -11.86 -4.35
CA ASP A 35 9.56 -12.19 -4.41
C ASP A 35 10.44 -10.97 -4.76
N ALA A 36 10.10 -9.80 -4.20
CA ALA A 36 10.82 -8.56 -4.48
C ALA A 36 12.22 -8.58 -3.85
N VAL A 37 13.24 -8.32 -4.69
CA VAL A 37 14.65 -8.16 -4.29
C VAL A 37 14.84 -6.88 -3.50
N SER A 38 14.21 -5.80 -3.94
CA SER A 38 14.23 -4.52 -3.26
C SER A 38 12.85 -3.88 -3.29
N ARG A 39 12.59 -3.05 -2.27
CA ARG A 39 11.35 -2.27 -2.16
C ARG A 39 11.66 -0.88 -1.64
N THR A 40 10.96 0.11 -2.19
CA THR A 40 11.08 1.51 -1.79
C THR A 40 9.70 2.10 -1.62
N VAL A 41 9.42 2.67 -0.45
CA VAL A 41 8.22 3.47 -0.23
C VAL A 41 8.48 4.90 -0.72
N HIS A 42 7.60 5.42 -1.56
CA HIS A 42 7.69 6.77 -2.11
C HIS A 42 6.88 7.77 -1.31
N SER A 43 5.62 7.44 -0.99
CA SER A 43 4.76 8.28 -0.19
C SER A 43 3.77 7.46 0.62
N ILE A 44 3.34 8.04 1.75
CA ILE A 44 2.23 7.53 2.55
C ILE A 44 1.34 8.74 2.86
N GLU A 45 0.07 8.66 2.48
CA GLU A 45 -0.91 9.72 2.66
C GLU A 45 -2.12 9.15 3.38
N SER A 46 -2.44 9.72 4.55
CA SER A 46 -3.68 9.41 5.26
C SER A 46 -4.74 10.42 4.84
N LEU A 47 -5.82 9.97 4.22
CA LEU A 47 -7.00 10.82 4.04
C LEU A 47 -7.75 10.84 5.37
N GLU A 48 -7.68 11.94 6.12
CA GLU A 48 -8.43 12.07 7.36
C GLU A 48 -9.94 11.89 7.11
N SER A 49 -10.59 11.10 7.95
CA SER A 49 -12.03 10.86 7.90
C SER A 49 -12.69 11.38 9.16
N LEU A 50 -13.73 12.20 9.00
CA LEU A 50 -14.71 12.46 10.05
C LEU A 50 -15.75 11.32 10.16
N ALA A 51 -15.45 10.14 9.58
CA ALA A 51 -16.32 8.99 9.49
C ALA A 51 -16.71 8.43 10.87
N SER A 52 -18.01 8.22 11.05
CA SER A 52 -18.58 7.48 12.17
C SER A 52 -18.12 6.01 12.13
N PRO A 53 -17.99 5.30 13.27
CA PRO A 53 -17.55 3.90 13.32
C PRO A 53 -18.37 2.90 12.48
N GLU A 54 -19.56 3.29 12.00
CA GLU A 54 -20.42 2.48 11.12
C GLU A 54 -20.24 2.75 9.62
N THR A 55 -19.31 3.62 9.26
CA THR A 55 -19.03 3.99 7.87
C THR A 55 -17.69 3.41 7.41
N THR A 56 -17.55 3.20 6.10
CA THR A 56 -16.29 2.72 5.53
C THR A 56 -15.17 3.71 5.90
N PRO A 57 -14.09 3.25 6.54
CA PRO A 57 -13.01 4.15 6.96
C PRO A 57 -12.32 4.75 5.74
N SER A 58 -11.73 5.94 5.88
CA SER A 58 -10.91 6.47 4.79
C SER A 58 -9.65 5.63 4.59
N PRO A 59 -9.20 5.44 3.34
CA PRO A 59 -8.00 4.69 3.06
C PRO A 59 -6.75 5.46 3.47
N ILE A 60 -5.75 4.71 3.94
CA ILE A 60 -4.36 5.13 4.02
C ILE A 60 -3.72 4.70 2.71
N LEU A 61 -3.29 5.67 1.92
CA LEU A 61 -2.66 5.44 0.62
C LEU A 61 -1.16 5.30 0.80
N LEU A 62 -0.57 4.31 0.15
CA LEU A 62 0.85 4.09 0.07
C LEU A 62 1.24 3.90 -1.39
N GLU A 63 2.26 4.63 -1.80
CA GLU A 63 2.89 4.52 -3.11
C GLU A 63 4.30 3.98 -2.92
N GLY A 64 4.68 2.97 -3.69
CA GLY A 64 6.01 2.38 -3.62
C GLY A 64 6.43 1.75 -4.94
N SER A 65 7.69 1.34 -5.01
CA SER A 65 8.18 0.50 -6.09
C SER A 65 8.85 -0.74 -5.53
N GLN A 66 8.77 -1.81 -6.32
CA GLN A 66 9.39 -3.09 -6.04
C GLN A 66 10.21 -3.50 -7.25
N GLN A 67 11.34 -4.13 -6.96
CA GLN A 67 12.21 -4.71 -7.96
C GLN A 67 12.12 -6.22 -7.87
N ILE A 68 11.64 -6.86 -8.93
CA ILE A 68 11.35 -8.29 -8.94
C ILE A 68 12.36 -8.95 -9.88
N ALA A 69 13.17 -9.86 -9.35
CA ALA A 69 14.03 -10.70 -10.15
C ALA A 69 13.37 -12.08 -10.26
N LYS A 70 12.67 -12.34 -11.36
CA LYS A 70 12.13 -13.68 -11.60
C LYS A 70 13.29 -14.65 -11.85
N PHE A 71 13.23 -15.81 -11.21
CA PHE A 71 14.21 -16.90 -11.29
C PHE A 71 14.87 -16.99 -12.68
N ASN A 72 16.20 -16.80 -12.70
CA ASN A 72 17.07 -17.04 -13.87
C ASN A 72 17.06 -15.97 -14.98
N ARG A 73 16.73 -14.70 -14.70
CA ARG A 73 16.80 -13.59 -15.68
C ARG A 73 17.86 -12.55 -15.33
N GLN A 74 18.51 -11.97 -16.35
CA GLN A 74 19.55 -10.93 -16.18
C GLN A 74 18.97 -9.52 -15.93
N PHE A 75 17.69 -9.30 -16.22
CA PHE A 75 17.04 -7.99 -16.09
C PHE A 75 16.00 -7.99 -14.96
N GLU A 76 16.08 -6.98 -14.12
CA GLU A 76 15.18 -6.77 -12.98
C GLU A 76 13.95 -6.00 -13.44
N ASP A 77 12.76 -6.58 -13.26
CA ASP A 77 11.50 -5.89 -13.59
C ASP A 77 11.19 -4.88 -12.48
N LYS A 78 10.84 -3.65 -12.87
CA LYS A 78 10.42 -2.61 -11.93
C LYS A 78 8.91 -2.47 -11.95
N VAL A 79 8.30 -2.72 -10.80
CA VAL A 79 6.86 -2.60 -10.61
C VAL A 79 6.57 -1.45 -9.67
N HIS A 80 5.68 -0.56 -10.07
CA HIS A 80 5.08 0.43 -9.19
C HIS A 80 3.88 -0.19 -8.49
N ILE A 81 3.77 0.04 -7.19
CA ILE A 81 2.74 -0.53 -6.36
C ILE A 81 1.97 0.62 -5.74
N LEU A 82 0.66 0.61 -5.97
CA LEU A 82 -0.28 1.46 -5.25
C LEU A 82 -1.01 0.59 -4.23
N LEU A 83 -1.11 1.06 -3.00
CA LEU A 83 -1.75 0.36 -1.91
C LEU A 83 -2.69 1.31 -1.18
N ALA A 84 -3.91 0.85 -0.90
CA ALA A 84 -4.91 1.55 -0.11
C ALA A 84 -5.34 0.62 1.03
N LEU A 85 -5.11 1.05 2.27
CA LEU A 85 -5.42 0.33 3.48
C LEU A 85 -6.63 0.93 4.18
N TYR A 86 -7.66 0.14 4.42
CA TYR A 86 -8.87 0.52 5.14
C TYR A 86 -8.91 -0.25 6.46
N ARG A 87 -8.84 0.48 7.58
CA ARG A 87 -8.79 -0.12 8.92
C ARG A 87 -10.17 -0.14 9.56
N VAL A 88 -10.82 -1.29 9.57
CA VAL A 88 -12.13 -1.48 10.20
C VAL A 88 -11.92 -1.79 11.69
N THR A 89 -11.67 -0.73 12.47
CA THR A 89 -11.32 -0.85 13.90
C THR A 89 -12.37 -1.58 14.73
N GLY A 90 -13.66 -1.40 14.42
CA GLY A 90 -14.76 -2.08 15.10
C GLY A 90 -14.79 -3.60 14.90
N LYS A 91 -14.10 -4.12 13.88
CA LYS A 91 -14.01 -5.55 13.56
C LYS A 91 -12.59 -6.10 13.67
N ASN A 92 -11.60 -5.25 13.97
CA ASN A 92 -10.18 -5.59 13.98
C ASN A 92 -9.72 -6.25 12.66
N VAL A 93 -10.22 -5.72 11.54
CA VAL A 93 -9.88 -6.20 10.19
C VAL A 93 -9.25 -5.06 9.40
N ASP A 94 -8.21 -5.41 8.64
CA ASP A 94 -7.60 -4.54 7.64
C ASP A 94 -8.00 -5.02 6.24
N LEU A 95 -8.60 -4.14 5.45
CA LEU A 95 -8.86 -4.38 4.04
C LEU A 95 -7.77 -3.67 3.22
N VAL A 96 -7.15 -4.41 2.31
CA VAL A 96 -6.09 -3.90 1.44
C VAL A 96 -6.55 -3.97 -0.01
N LEU A 97 -6.48 -2.84 -0.70
CA LEU A 97 -6.59 -2.74 -2.14
C LEU A 97 -5.20 -2.43 -2.69
N SER A 98 -4.67 -3.28 -3.57
CA SER A 98 -3.38 -3.05 -4.22
C SER A 98 -3.49 -3.11 -5.74
N ALA A 99 -2.62 -2.37 -6.41
CA ALA A 99 -2.46 -2.41 -7.87
C ALA A 99 -0.98 -2.47 -8.24
N ASN A 100 -0.64 -3.41 -9.12
CA ASN A 100 0.70 -3.61 -9.65
C ASN A 100 0.79 -3.00 -11.05
N ILE A 101 1.59 -1.96 -11.21
CA ILE A 101 1.76 -1.22 -12.47
C ILE A 101 3.20 -1.43 -12.97
N PRO A 102 3.44 -2.19 -14.05
CA PRO A 102 4.79 -2.49 -14.51
C PRO A 102 5.44 -1.27 -15.20
N ILE A 103 6.50 -0.69 -14.62
CA ILE A 103 7.17 0.50 -15.18
C ILE A 103 8.15 0.12 -16.28
N THR A 104 9.00 -0.86 -16.00
CA THR A 104 10.01 -1.36 -16.94
C THR A 104 9.88 -2.86 -16.99
N THR A 105 9.71 -3.37 -18.21
CA THR A 105 9.71 -4.80 -18.50
C THR A 105 10.76 -5.09 -19.56
N GLU A 106 11.41 -6.26 -19.48
CA GLU A 106 12.38 -6.74 -20.47
C GLU A 106 11.79 -6.78 -21.91
N ALA A 107 10.47 -6.89 -22.04
CA ALA A 107 9.75 -6.86 -23.32
C ALA A 107 9.71 -5.48 -24.01
N GLY A 108 10.40 -4.46 -23.48
CA GLY A 108 10.42 -3.11 -24.05
C GLY A 108 9.16 -2.29 -23.72
N GLY A 109 8.28 -2.81 -22.87
CA GLY A 109 7.17 -2.04 -22.30
C GLY A 109 7.71 -1.10 -21.23
N VAL A 110 8.07 0.11 -21.65
CA VAL A 110 8.23 1.25 -20.75
C VAL A 110 6.88 1.95 -20.71
N LEU A 111 6.17 1.87 -19.58
CA LEU A 111 4.98 2.71 -19.42
C LEU A 111 5.41 4.18 -19.46
N GLY A 112 4.74 4.97 -20.30
CA GLY A 112 4.94 6.42 -20.29
C GLY A 112 4.53 6.99 -18.94
N SER A 113 5.11 8.14 -18.56
CA SER A 113 4.68 8.86 -17.35
C SER A 113 3.16 9.13 -17.34
N ASP A 114 2.57 9.31 -18.52
CA ASP A 114 1.15 9.60 -18.70
C ASP A 114 0.27 8.36 -18.42
N ASP A 115 0.74 7.17 -18.76
CA ASP A 115 0.06 5.91 -18.46
C ASP A 115 0.12 5.58 -16.96
N LEU A 116 1.24 5.91 -16.32
CA LEU A 116 1.39 5.77 -14.87
C LEU A 116 0.45 6.72 -14.13
N ASN A 117 0.37 7.98 -14.57
CA ASN A 117 -0.52 8.98 -13.97
C ASN A 117 -2.00 8.59 -14.14
N SER A 118 -2.42 8.16 -15.33
CA SER A 118 -3.80 7.72 -15.55
C SER A 118 -4.14 6.47 -14.73
N SER A 119 -3.21 5.52 -14.60
CA SER A 119 -3.38 4.35 -13.73
C SER A 119 -3.51 4.75 -12.26
N LYS A 120 -2.71 5.73 -11.82
CA LYS A 120 -2.79 6.28 -10.47
C LYS A 120 -4.12 6.99 -10.20
N GLU A 121 -4.60 7.82 -11.14
CA GLU A 121 -5.91 8.47 -11.02
C GLU A 121 -7.05 7.45 -10.95
N ALA A 122 -7.03 6.42 -11.80
CA ALA A 122 -8.00 5.33 -11.78
C ALA A 122 -7.98 4.58 -10.44
N PHE A 123 -6.79 4.28 -9.92
CA PHE A 123 -6.63 3.66 -8.60
C PHE A 123 -7.18 4.54 -7.49
N LEU A 124 -6.85 5.84 -7.49
CA LEU A 124 -7.35 6.79 -6.49
C LEU A 124 -8.88 6.91 -6.53
N ALA A 125 -9.47 6.92 -7.73
CA ALA A 125 -10.92 6.90 -7.90
C ALA A 125 -11.54 5.62 -7.34
N ALA A 126 -10.97 4.45 -7.67
CA ALA A 126 -11.41 3.17 -7.14
C ALA A 126 -11.31 3.14 -5.60
N ALA A 127 -10.17 3.55 -5.05
CA ALA A 127 -9.92 3.58 -3.61
C ALA A 127 -10.91 4.52 -2.89
N ARG A 128 -11.23 5.69 -3.46
CA ARG A 128 -12.21 6.61 -2.88
C ARG A 128 -13.65 6.11 -3.01
N SER A 129 -13.95 5.33 -4.04
CA SER A 129 -15.30 4.80 -4.30
C SER A 129 -15.64 3.55 -3.49
N LEU A 130 -14.64 2.88 -2.90
CA LEU A 130 -14.83 1.65 -2.15
C LEU A 130 -15.74 1.91 -0.95
N LYS A 131 -16.84 1.15 -0.88
CA LYS A 131 -17.79 1.18 0.23
C LYS A 131 -18.10 -0.23 0.70
N ILE A 132 -17.92 -0.46 1.99
CA ILE A 132 -18.39 -1.66 2.69
C ILE A 132 -19.90 -1.54 2.81
N ALA A 133 -20.63 -2.40 2.08
CA ALA A 133 -22.09 -2.43 2.11
C ALA A 133 -22.64 -3.23 3.31
N ASP A 134 -21.91 -4.27 3.74
CA ASP A 134 -22.29 -5.14 4.85
C ASP A 134 -21.07 -5.46 5.72
N PHE A 135 -21.10 -4.97 6.97
CA PHE A 135 -20.05 -5.23 7.96
C PHE A 135 -20.22 -6.60 8.68
N GLY A 136 -21.35 -7.28 8.47
CA GLY A 136 -21.58 -8.65 8.92
C GLY A 136 -20.70 -9.69 8.23
N LEU A 137 -20.05 -9.33 7.12
CA LEU A 137 -19.02 -10.14 6.46
C LEU A 137 -17.83 -10.43 7.37
N PHE A 138 -17.50 -9.49 8.27
CA PHE A 138 -16.43 -9.63 9.24
C PHE A 138 -17.01 -10.24 10.52
N ALA A 139 -17.08 -11.57 10.56
CA ALA A 139 -17.61 -12.35 11.68
C ALA A 139 -16.80 -12.14 12.96
#